data_AF-A0A075A406-F1
#
_entry.id   AF-A0A075A406-F1
#
_cell.length_a   1.000
_cell.length_b   1.000
_cell.length_c   1.000
_cell.angle_alpha   90.00
_cell.angle_beta   90.00
_cell.angle_gamma   90.00
#
_symmetry.space_group_name_H-M   'P 1'
#
loop_
_entity.id
_entity.type
_entity.pdbx_description
1 polymer ?
#
loop_
_entity_poly.entity_id
_entity_poly.type
_entity_poly.pdbx_seq_one_letter_code
_entity_poly.pdbx_strand_id
1 'polypeptide(L)'
;MLDTELNTQAIALHNQFREKHGSPPLAYDAKLAQTAQNWAEQLAQTKCMRHSDMDTYGENLAYKGAWENATITAEEATKSWYAQGDYHDFNEGFTYETSYFSQLIWKGSKNVGFGRAVSEDGEAAYIVAHYFPKGNIRSVFSNNVPKLCSAPSANAIGTPVSTPNMRYTKLETKKELKEREKAEKKARERAEKERKEREKQLKKEQKEREKQAKKDKQKSKSLSGI
;
A
#
# COMPACT_ATOMS: atom_id res chain seq x y z
N MET A 1 -4.10 -12.66 12.37
CA MET A 1 -4.83 -11.75 13.29
C MET A 1 -5.18 -10.50 12.50
N LEU A 2 -6.36 -9.90 12.70
CA LEU A 2 -6.74 -8.68 11.97
C LEU A 2 -5.97 -7.47 12.49
N ASP A 3 -5.47 -6.64 11.57
CA ASP A 3 -4.78 -5.40 11.87
C ASP A 3 -5.78 -4.26 12.08
N THR A 4 -6.12 -3.99 13.35
CA THR A 4 -7.13 -2.99 13.72
C THR A 4 -6.70 -1.57 13.39
N GLU A 5 -5.41 -1.26 13.50
CA GLU A 5 -4.88 0.07 13.21
C GLU A 5 -4.93 0.35 11.70
N LEU A 6 -4.50 -0.62 10.87
CA LEU A 6 -4.65 -0.55 9.42
C LEU A 6 -6.09 -0.27 9.03
N ASN A 7 -7.04 -1.05 9.56
CA ASN A 7 -8.45 -0.92 9.19
C ASN A 7 -9.03 0.44 9.61
N THR A 8 -8.68 0.93 10.80
CA THR A 8 -9.12 2.23 11.32
C THR A 8 -8.60 3.38 10.46
N GLN A 9 -7.30 3.38 10.13
CA GLN A 9 -6.69 4.44 9.33
C GLN A 9 -7.17 4.40 7.87
N ALA A 10 -7.19 3.22 7.26
CA ALA A 10 -7.55 3.06 5.86
C ALA A 10 -9.00 3.47 5.61
N ILE A 11 -9.95 3.02 6.43
CA ILE A 11 -11.38 3.37 6.23
C ILE A 11 -11.64 4.86 6.44
N ALA A 12 -10.99 5.49 7.43
CA ALA A 12 -11.13 6.92 7.68
C ALA A 12 -10.66 7.72 6.45
N LEU A 13 -9.50 7.37 5.90
CA LEU A 13 -8.95 8.03 4.72
C LEU A 13 -9.76 7.75 3.44
N HIS A 14 -10.27 6.53 3.26
CA HIS A 14 -11.21 6.22 2.18
C HIS A 14 -12.44 7.13 2.26
N ASN A 15 -13.04 7.28 3.44
CA ASN A 15 -14.24 8.08 3.62
C ASN A 15 -14.00 9.58 3.41
N GLN A 16 -12.82 10.10 3.75
CA GLN A 16 -12.42 11.46 3.39
C GLN A 16 -12.36 11.67 1.87
N PHE A 17 -11.82 10.70 1.12
CA PHE A 17 -11.78 10.79 -0.33
C PHE A 17 -13.16 10.62 -0.96
N ARG A 18 -13.98 9.68 -0.46
CA ARG A 18 -15.36 9.47 -0.93
C ARG A 18 -16.23 10.71 -0.72
N GLU A 19 -16.05 11.42 0.39
CA GLU A 19 -16.75 12.68 0.67
C GLU A 19 -16.47 13.74 -0.40
N LYS A 20 -15.23 13.89 -0.87
CA LYS A 20 -14.88 14.84 -1.95
C LYS A 20 -15.62 14.57 -3.26
N HIS A 21 -16.10 13.36 -3.43
CA HIS A 21 -16.82 12.86 -4.59
C HIS A 21 -18.33 12.70 -4.33
N GLY A 22 -18.83 13.09 -3.14
CA GLY A 22 -20.23 12.90 -2.75
C GLY A 22 -20.65 11.43 -2.68
N SER A 23 -19.69 10.53 -2.51
CA SER A 23 -19.95 9.10 -2.38
C SER A 23 -20.23 8.74 -0.92
N PRO A 24 -21.26 7.91 -0.61
CA PRO A 24 -21.59 7.55 0.77
C PRO A 24 -20.40 6.91 1.49
N PRO A 25 -20.21 7.11 2.81
CA PRO A 25 -19.10 6.50 3.53
C PRO A 25 -19.22 4.97 3.53
N LEU A 26 -18.07 4.29 3.51
CA LEU A 26 -17.95 2.86 3.72
C LEU A 26 -18.01 2.54 5.22
N ALA A 27 -18.59 1.39 5.54
CA ALA A 27 -18.53 0.78 6.87
C ALA A 27 -17.48 -0.34 6.91
N TYR A 28 -16.88 -0.54 8.07
CA TYR A 28 -15.94 -1.64 8.29
C TYR A 28 -16.69 -2.97 8.35
N ASP A 29 -16.16 -3.99 7.67
CA ASP A 29 -16.67 -5.36 7.74
C ASP A 29 -15.52 -6.33 8.07
N ALA A 30 -15.68 -7.02 9.20
CA ALA A 30 -14.66 -7.95 9.70
C ALA A 30 -14.47 -9.19 8.82
N LYS A 31 -15.51 -9.64 8.09
CA LYS A 31 -15.38 -10.77 7.15
C LYS A 31 -14.58 -10.33 5.93
N LEU A 32 -14.84 -9.14 5.40
CA LEU A 32 -14.03 -8.58 4.32
C LEU A 32 -12.57 -8.42 4.77
N ALA A 33 -12.33 -7.90 5.97
CA ALA A 33 -10.98 -7.76 6.51
C ALA A 33 -10.27 -9.12 6.65
N GLN A 34 -10.98 -10.14 7.09
CA GLN A 34 -10.44 -11.50 7.17
C GLN A 34 -10.08 -12.06 5.80
N THR A 35 -10.94 -11.90 4.80
CA THR A 35 -10.64 -12.36 3.43
C THR A 35 -9.48 -11.59 2.79
N ALA A 36 -9.41 -10.28 3.01
CA ALA A 36 -8.30 -9.44 2.56
C ALA A 36 -6.99 -9.82 3.27
N GLN A 37 -7.04 -10.14 4.57
CA GLN A 37 -5.88 -10.59 5.34
C GLN A 37 -5.35 -11.92 4.80
N ASN A 38 -6.23 -12.90 4.58
CA ASN A 38 -5.86 -14.18 4.00
C ASN A 38 -5.21 -13.98 2.62
N TRP A 39 -5.74 -13.06 1.81
CA TRP A 39 -5.15 -12.78 0.51
C TRP A 39 -3.79 -12.08 0.60
N ALA A 40 -3.64 -11.10 1.49
CA ALA A 40 -2.36 -10.44 1.73
C ALA A 40 -1.28 -11.46 2.13
N GLU A 41 -1.61 -12.44 2.97
CA GLU A 41 -0.73 -13.53 3.37
C GLU A 41 -0.33 -14.42 2.18
N GLN A 42 -1.25 -14.73 1.27
CA GLN A 42 -0.94 -15.45 0.02
C GLN A 42 0.00 -14.66 -0.90
N LEU A 43 -0.20 -13.34 -1.02
CA LEU A 43 0.69 -12.47 -1.80
C LEU A 43 2.08 -12.41 -1.17
N ALA A 44 2.17 -12.34 0.15
CA ALA A 44 3.43 -12.33 0.88
C ALA A 44 4.19 -13.66 0.77
N GLN A 45 3.48 -14.78 0.80
CA GLN A 45 4.04 -16.12 0.65
C GLN A 45 4.56 -16.37 -0.77
N THR A 46 3.80 -15.95 -1.79
CA THR A 46 4.13 -16.21 -3.19
C THR A 46 4.99 -15.11 -3.82
N LYS A 47 5.08 -13.95 -3.16
CA LYS A 47 5.64 -12.70 -3.68
C LYS A 47 5.09 -12.27 -5.05
N CYS A 48 3.89 -12.74 -5.41
CA CYS A 48 3.28 -12.50 -6.71
C CYS A 48 2.13 -11.50 -6.54
N MET A 49 2.29 -10.28 -7.07
CA MET A 49 1.21 -9.29 -7.05
C MET A 49 0.16 -9.68 -8.11
N ARG A 50 -0.94 -10.28 -7.66
CA ARG A 50 -2.08 -10.65 -8.50
C ARG A 50 -3.39 -10.49 -7.75
N HIS A 51 -4.46 -10.27 -8.51
CA HIS A 51 -5.79 -10.26 -7.94
C HIS A 51 -6.21 -11.64 -7.42
N SER A 52 -7.05 -11.65 -6.37
CA SER A 52 -7.64 -12.91 -5.86
C SER A 52 -8.59 -13.51 -6.88
N ASP A 53 -8.76 -14.83 -6.77
CA ASP A 53 -9.70 -15.58 -7.62
C ASP A 53 -11.17 -15.39 -7.14
N MET A 54 -11.41 -14.48 -6.18
CA MET A 54 -12.73 -14.20 -5.61
C MET A 54 -13.47 -13.12 -6.42
N ASP A 55 -14.43 -13.54 -7.25
CA ASP A 55 -15.21 -12.58 -8.06
C ASP A 55 -16.31 -11.84 -7.26
N THR A 56 -16.51 -12.20 -5.98
CA THR A 56 -17.57 -11.66 -5.12
C THR A 56 -17.28 -10.25 -4.61
N TYR A 57 -16.00 -9.90 -4.46
CA TYR A 57 -15.56 -8.64 -3.85
C TYR A 57 -14.92 -7.72 -4.90
N GLY A 58 -15.01 -6.41 -4.66
CA GLY A 58 -14.08 -5.47 -5.27
C GLY A 58 -12.72 -5.61 -4.60
N GLU A 59 -11.62 -5.36 -5.31
CA GLU A 59 -10.28 -5.55 -4.75
C GLU A 59 -9.31 -4.45 -5.19
N ASN A 60 -8.60 -3.87 -4.22
CA ASN A 60 -7.43 -3.05 -4.47
C ASN A 60 -6.20 -3.68 -3.80
N LEU A 61 -5.06 -3.61 -4.49
CA LEU A 61 -3.79 -4.17 -4.02
C LEU A 61 -2.73 -3.06 -3.94
N ALA A 62 -1.90 -3.10 -2.90
CA ALA A 62 -0.74 -2.25 -2.78
C ALA A 62 0.48 -3.09 -2.39
N TYR A 63 1.63 -2.70 -2.92
CA TYR A 63 2.90 -3.40 -2.74
C TYR A 63 4.02 -2.39 -2.47
N LYS A 64 4.93 -2.75 -1.57
CA LYS A 64 6.17 -2.01 -1.36
C LYS A 64 7.31 -2.97 -1.05
N GLY A 65 8.37 -2.89 -1.85
CA GLY A 65 9.60 -3.64 -1.63
C GLY A 65 10.63 -2.88 -0.78
N ALA A 66 11.47 -3.63 -0.07
CA ALA A 66 12.65 -3.15 0.63
C ALA A 66 13.73 -4.25 0.62
N TRP A 67 14.95 -3.93 1.06
CA TRP A 67 15.99 -4.96 1.26
C TRP A 67 15.76 -5.79 2.52
N GLU A 68 15.17 -5.18 3.55
CA GLU A 68 14.71 -5.81 4.78
C GLU A 68 13.66 -4.89 5.43
N ASN A 69 12.85 -5.42 6.34
CA ASN A 69 11.84 -4.67 7.09
C ASN A 69 10.89 -3.85 6.19
N ALA A 70 10.44 -4.43 5.07
CA ALA A 70 9.45 -3.83 4.20
C ALA A 70 8.19 -3.48 4.99
N THR A 71 7.75 -2.24 4.82
CA THR A 71 6.53 -1.74 5.46
C THR A 71 5.77 -0.87 4.49
N ILE A 72 4.45 -0.99 4.55
CA ILE A 72 3.52 -0.13 3.84
C ILE A 72 2.40 0.27 4.81
N THR A 73 2.11 1.56 4.82
CA THR A 73 1.09 2.17 5.68
C THR A 73 -0.27 2.20 4.98
N ALA A 74 -1.33 2.32 5.78
CA ALA A 74 -2.69 2.56 5.28
C ALA A 74 -2.74 3.80 4.39
N GLU A 75 -2.03 4.86 4.79
CA GLU A 75 -1.96 6.13 4.09
C GLU A 75 -1.28 6.00 2.72
N GLU A 76 -0.11 5.36 2.65
CA GLU A 76 0.61 5.14 1.39
C GLU A 76 -0.24 4.36 0.38
N ALA A 77 -0.85 3.24 0.81
CA ALA A 77 -1.70 2.43 -0.06
C ALA A 77 -2.93 3.21 -0.55
N THR A 78 -3.68 3.84 0.38
CA THR A 78 -4.91 4.55 0.04
C THR A 78 -4.64 5.76 -0.86
N LYS A 79 -3.59 6.54 -0.59
CA LYS A 79 -3.21 7.68 -1.44
C LYS A 79 -2.76 7.22 -2.81
N SER A 80 -2.01 6.12 -2.90
CA SER A 80 -1.59 5.58 -4.19
C SER A 80 -2.78 5.14 -5.05
N TRP A 81 -3.80 4.52 -4.45
CA TRP A 81 -5.03 4.16 -5.17
C TRP A 81 -5.82 5.39 -5.61
N TYR A 82 -5.96 6.38 -4.73
CA TYR A 82 -6.70 7.60 -5.04
C TYR A 82 -6.01 8.46 -6.10
N ALA A 83 -4.67 8.50 -6.13
CA ALA A 83 -3.88 9.27 -7.10
C ALA A 83 -4.11 8.84 -8.56
N GLN A 84 -4.70 7.66 -8.81
CA GLN A 84 -5.11 7.31 -10.17
C GLN A 84 -6.20 8.24 -10.73
N GLY A 85 -6.93 8.92 -9.85
CA GLY A 85 -7.91 9.94 -10.22
C GLY A 85 -7.30 11.16 -10.90
N ASP A 86 -6.01 11.44 -10.71
CA ASP A 86 -5.31 12.58 -11.33
C ASP A 86 -5.23 12.46 -12.85
N TYR A 87 -5.36 11.24 -13.38
CA TYR A 87 -5.33 10.93 -14.81
C TYR A 87 -6.56 10.13 -15.27
N HIS A 88 -7.63 10.10 -14.47
CA HIS A 88 -8.89 9.45 -14.86
C HIS A 88 -9.73 10.36 -15.77
N ASP A 89 -10.09 9.86 -16.96
CA ASP A 89 -11.05 10.53 -17.84
C ASP A 89 -12.49 10.16 -17.44
N PHE A 90 -13.19 11.10 -16.82
CA PHE A 90 -14.58 10.93 -16.41
C PHE A 90 -15.59 10.87 -17.55
N ASN A 91 -15.16 11.06 -18.81
CA ASN A 91 -16.00 10.84 -19.99
C ASN A 91 -15.83 9.41 -20.55
N GLU A 92 -14.86 8.66 -20.03
CA GLU A 92 -14.63 7.26 -20.37
C GLU A 92 -15.34 6.32 -19.39
N GLY A 93 -15.54 5.08 -19.82
CA GLY A 93 -15.98 3.99 -18.94
C GLY A 93 -14.84 3.44 -18.06
N PHE A 94 -14.98 2.17 -17.68
CA PHE A 94 -13.96 1.47 -16.90
C PHE A 94 -12.65 1.31 -17.68
N THR A 95 -11.53 1.68 -17.05
CA THR A 95 -10.17 1.37 -17.49
C THR A 95 -9.40 0.65 -16.38
N TYR A 96 -8.45 -0.21 -16.75
CA TYR A 96 -7.68 -0.97 -15.77
C TYR A 96 -6.71 -0.06 -14.99
N GLU A 97 -6.21 0.97 -15.66
CA GLU A 97 -5.24 1.96 -15.17
C GLU A 97 -5.79 2.80 -14.01
N THR A 98 -7.10 2.99 -13.95
CA THR A 98 -7.78 3.81 -12.93
C THR A 98 -8.76 3.00 -12.07
N SER A 99 -8.64 1.67 -12.14
CA SER A 99 -9.54 0.73 -11.48
C SER A 99 -9.50 0.83 -9.95
N TYR A 100 -8.36 1.21 -9.35
CA TYR A 100 -8.27 1.34 -7.88
C TYR A 100 -8.90 2.63 -7.38
N PHE A 101 -8.74 3.73 -8.12
CA PHE A 101 -9.45 4.99 -7.83
C PHE A 101 -10.96 4.81 -7.94
N SER A 102 -11.44 4.28 -9.05
CA SER A 102 -12.88 4.09 -9.30
C SER A 102 -13.53 3.13 -8.30
N GLN A 103 -12.83 2.07 -7.88
CA GLN A 103 -13.30 1.19 -6.80
C GLN A 103 -13.37 1.92 -5.44
N LEU A 104 -12.36 2.71 -5.11
CA LEU A 104 -12.27 3.44 -3.83
C LEU A 104 -13.46 4.41 -3.69
N ILE A 105 -13.79 5.16 -4.75
CA ILE A 105 -14.90 6.12 -4.76
C ILE A 105 -16.24 5.53 -5.21
N TRP A 106 -16.31 4.22 -5.46
CA TRP A 106 -17.51 3.59 -6.02
C TRP A 106 -18.75 3.82 -5.13
N LYS A 107 -19.77 4.53 -5.64
CA LYS A 107 -20.98 4.87 -4.85
C LYS A 107 -21.73 3.64 -4.33
N GLY A 108 -21.78 2.56 -5.12
CA GLY A 108 -22.49 1.34 -4.77
C GLY A 108 -21.83 0.49 -3.69
N SER A 109 -20.54 0.70 -3.40
CA SER A 109 -19.81 -0.04 -2.37
C SER A 109 -20.25 0.47 -0.99
N LYS A 110 -20.54 -0.45 -0.07
CA LYS A 110 -21.06 -0.14 1.26
C LYS A 110 -20.10 -0.50 2.37
N ASN A 111 -19.41 -1.62 2.21
CA ASN A 111 -18.53 -2.19 3.21
C ASN A 111 -17.11 -2.35 2.65
N VAL A 112 -16.12 -2.28 3.54
CA VAL A 112 -14.72 -2.53 3.22
C VAL A 112 -14.01 -3.21 4.38
N GLY A 113 -13.00 -4.01 4.06
CA GLY A 113 -12.04 -4.52 5.04
C GLY A 113 -10.67 -4.68 4.43
N PHE A 114 -9.64 -4.55 5.27
CA PHE A 114 -8.24 -4.48 4.87
C PHE A 114 -7.41 -5.57 5.53
N GLY A 115 -6.44 -6.07 4.78
CA GLY A 115 -5.44 -7.04 5.23
C GLY A 115 -4.03 -6.57 4.90
N ARG A 116 -3.06 -6.93 5.74
CA ARG A 116 -1.64 -6.63 5.52
C ARG A 116 -0.76 -7.81 5.89
N ALA A 117 0.24 -8.07 5.06
CA ALA A 117 1.25 -9.08 5.32
C ALA A 117 2.62 -8.64 4.77
N VAL A 118 3.66 -9.23 5.34
CA VAL A 118 5.05 -9.04 4.92
C VAL A 118 5.62 -10.42 4.57
N SER A 119 6.42 -10.52 3.51
CA SER A 119 7.09 -11.76 3.14
C SER A 119 8.03 -12.24 4.25
N GLU A 120 8.29 -13.54 4.29
CA GLU A 120 9.09 -14.17 5.35
C GLU A 120 10.51 -13.57 5.48
N ASP A 121 11.11 -13.19 4.36
CA ASP A 121 12.42 -12.52 4.33
C ASP A 121 12.37 -11.00 4.56
N GLY A 122 11.18 -10.44 4.79
CA GLY A 122 11.01 -9.02 5.09
C GLY A 122 11.24 -8.10 3.89
N GLU A 123 11.35 -8.60 2.67
CA GLU A 123 11.63 -7.80 1.48
C GLU A 123 10.39 -7.19 0.84
N ALA A 124 9.21 -7.72 1.13
CA ALA A 124 7.97 -7.33 0.45
C ALA A 124 6.82 -7.14 1.44
N ALA A 125 6.14 -5.99 1.38
CA ALA A 125 4.93 -5.71 2.14
C ALA A 125 3.74 -5.52 1.21
N TYR A 126 2.60 -6.09 1.59
CA TYR A 126 1.36 -6.09 0.81
C TYR A 126 0.20 -5.54 1.66
N ILE A 127 -0.65 -4.73 1.06
CA ILE A 127 -1.99 -4.40 1.58
C ILE A 127 -3.03 -4.81 0.55
N VAL A 128 -4.09 -5.44 1.03
CA VAL A 128 -5.28 -5.80 0.25
C VAL A 128 -6.49 -5.10 0.84
N ALA A 129 -7.35 -4.55 0.00
CA ALA A 129 -8.67 -4.05 0.40
C ALA A 129 -9.75 -4.83 -0.34
N HIS A 130 -10.73 -5.38 0.37
CA HIS A 130 -11.93 -5.99 -0.21
C HIS A 130 -13.14 -5.10 0.02
N TYR A 131 -13.93 -4.88 -1.04
CA TYR A 131 -15.14 -4.04 -1.02
C TYR A 131 -16.39 -4.87 -1.32
N PHE A 132 -17.50 -4.53 -0.67
CA PHE A 132 -18.80 -5.12 -0.98
C PHE A 132 -19.95 -4.10 -0.94
N PRO A 133 -20.88 -4.11 -1.89
CA PRO A 133 -20.80 -4.78 -3.20
C PRO A 133 -19.57 -4.37 -4.02
N LYS A 134 -19.13 -5.23 -4.95
CA LYS A 134 -17.98 -4.93 -5.82
C LYS A 134 -18.26 -3.73 -6.73
N GLY A 135 -17.20 -2.96 -6.99
CA GLY A 135 -17.22 -1.87 -7.96
C GLY A 135 -16.80 -2.29 -9.34
N ASN A 136 -16.44 -1.31 -10.17
CA ASN A 136 -15.86 -1.49 -11.50
C ASN A 136 -16.73 -2.31 -12.47
N ILE A 137 -18.05 -2.26 -12.27
CA ILE A 137 -19.02 -2.92 -13.17
C ILE A 137 -19.27 -2.00 -14.37
N ARG A 138 -18.84 -2.43 -15.56
CA ARG A 138 -18.89 -1.63 -16.80
C ARG A 138 -20.26 -1.02 -17.10
N SER A 139 -21.34 -1.79 -16.93
CA SER A 139 -22.71 -1.35 -17.27
C SER A 139 -23.26 -0.23 -16.40
N VAL A 140 -22.67 0.02 -15.23
CA VAL A 140 -23.14 1.03 -14.27
C VAL A 140 -22.03 1.98 -13.82
N PHE A 141 -20.91 2.03 -14.56
CA PHE A 141 -19.69 2.74 -14.18
C PHE A 141 -19.92 4.25 -13.99
N SER A 142 -20.51 4.92 -14.99
CA SER A 142 -20.76 6.37 -14.97
C SER A 142 -21.65 6.81 -13.81
N ASN A 143 -22.59 5.95 -13.37
CA ASN A 143 -23.48 6.24 -12.25
C ASN A 143 -22.80 6.10 -10.87
N ASN A 144 -21.63 5.46 -10.82
CA ASN A 144 -20.93 5.10 -9.58
C ASN A 144 -19.59 5.80 -9.38
N VAL A 145 -19.05 6.48 -10.39
CA VAL A 145 -17.76 7.19 -10.32
C VAL A 145 -18.01 8.69 -10.53
N PRO A 146 -18.50 9.40 -9.50
CA PRO A 146 -18.81 10.83 -9.61
C PRO A 146 -17.54 11.67 -9.69
N LYS A 147 -17.64 12.79 -10.41
CA LYS A 147 -16.63 13.86 -10.39
C LYS A 147 -16.52 14.47 -8.98
N LEU A 148 -15.45 15.23 -8.74
CA LEU A 148 -15.31 16.01 -7.51
C LEU A 148 -16.53 16.92 -7.32
N CYS A 149 -17.05 16.98 -6.09
CA CYS A 149 -18.06 17.94 -5.71
C CYS A 149 -17.50 19.35 -5.95
N SER A 150 -18.24 20.17 -6.68
CA SER A 150 -17.96 21.60 -6.74
C SER A 150 -18.03 22.14 -5.32
N ALA A 151 -16.99 22.87 -4.87
CA ALA A 151 -17.04 23.54 -3.57
C ALA A 151 -18.34 24.36 -3.47
N PRO A 152 -19.01 24.42 -2.30
CA PRO A 152 -20.17 25.27 -2.17
C PRO A 152 -19.76 26.71 -2.47
N SER A 153 -20.41 27.31 -3.48
CA SER A 153 -20.46 28.76 -3.63
C SER A 153 -20.90 29.35 -2.30
N ALA A 154 -20.21 30.39 -1.83
CA ALA A 154 -20.31 30.97 -0.48
C ALA A 154 -21.64 31.68 -0.17
N ASN A 155 -22.79 31.10 -0.54
CA ASN A 155 -24.13 31.61 -0.27
C ASN A 155 -25.08 30.44 0.07
N ALA A 156 -24.92 29.86 1.27
CA ALA A 156 -25.98 29.11 1.93
C ALA A 156 -25.77 29.20 3.45
N ILE A 157 -26.54 30.08 4.08
CA ILE A 157 -26.65 30.23 5.53
C ILE A 157 -27.47 29.06 6.07
N GLY A 158 -26.91 28.27 6.97
CA GLY A 158 -27.61 27.15 7.61
C GLY A 158 -26.76 26.41 8.65
N THR A 159 -26.70 27.00 9.85
CA THR A 159 -26.36 26.46 11.20
C THR A 159 -25.25 25.39 11.39
N PRO A 160 -24.36 25.57 12.39
CA PRO A 160 -23.20 24.71 12.61
C PRO A 160 -23.55 23.47 13.42
N VAL A 161 -23.25 22.28 12.90
CA VAL A 161 -23.08 21.08 13.73
C VAL A 161 -21.64 21.10 14.25
N SER A 162 -21.49 21.31 15.56
CA SER A 162 -20.21 21.26 16.26
C SER A 162 -19.53 19.91 16.06
N THR A 163 -18.43 19.89 15.31
CA THR A 163 -17.43 18.82 15.37
C THR A 163 -16.30 19.22 16.35
N PRO A 164 -15.77 18.30 17.17
CA PRO A 164 -14.62 18.58 18.01
C PRO A 164 -13.40 18.84 17.12
N ASN A 165 -12.80 19.99 17.37
CA ASN A 165 -11.61 20.55 16.76
C ASN A 165 -10.43 19.55 16.83
N MET A 166 -10.14 18.84 15.74
CA MET A 166 -8.92 18.05 15.57
C MET A 166 -8.03 18.73 14.55
N ARG A 167 -6.85 19.13 15.04
CA ARG A 167 -5.89 20.05 14.44
C ARG A 167 -5.54 19.71 12.99
N TYR A 168 -5.76 20.66 12.09
CA TYR A 168 -5.18 20.68 10.74
C TYR A 168 -3.66 20.51 10.80
N THR A 169 -3.11 19.43 10.26
CA THR A 169 -1.70 19.41 9.88
C THR A 169 -1.54 20.22 8.59
N LYS A 170 -1.05 21.44 8.78
CA LYS A 170 -0.49 22.40 7.82
C LYS A 170 -0.10 21.78 6.46
N LEU A 171 -0.57 22.36 5.35
CA LEU A 171 0.01 22.10 4.03
C LEU A 171 1.52 22.32 4.11
N GLU A 172 2.32 21.30 3.81
CA GLU A 172 3.78 21.42 3.74
C GLU A 172 4.13 22.51 2.73
N THR A 173 4.87 23.50 3.19
CA THR A 173 5.35 24.59 2.35
C THR A 173 6.35 24.05 1.32
N LYS A 174 6.51 24.75 0.18
CA LYS A 174 7.54 24.41 -0.83
C LYS A 174 8.96 24.29 -0.25
N LYS A 175 9.21 24.92 0.90
CA LYS A 175 10.47 24.83 1.64
C LYS A 175 10.62 23.48 2.35
N GLU A 176 9.58 23.05 3.06
CA GLU A 176 9.54 21.76 3.78
C GLU A 176 9.64 20.57 2.80
N LEU A 177 8.97 20.66 1.65
CA LEU A 177 9.10 19.68 0.55
C LEU A 177 10.54 19.55 0.04
N LYS A 178 11.22 20.69 -0.23
CA LYS A 178 12.62 20.70 -0.68
C LYS A 178 13.58 20.16 0.39
N GLU A 179 13.33 20.45 1.66
CA GLU A 179 14.14 19.95 2.77
C GLU A 179 13.98 18.42 2.90
N ARG A 180 12.77 17.91 2.70
CA ARG A 180 12.48 16.47 2.68
C ARG A 180 13.13 15.76 1.50
N GLU A 181 13.00 16.29 0.27
CA GLU A 181 13.68 15.75 -0.91
C GLU A 181 15.20 15.68 -0.71
N LYS A 182 15.78 16.72 -0.09
CA LYS A 182 17.20 16.75 0.27
C LYS A 182 17.55 15.70 1.33
N ALA A 183 16.70 15.51 2.33
CA ALA A 183 16.88 14.48 3.36
C ALA A 183 16.79 13.06 2.77
N GLU A 184 15.82 12.81 1.89
CA GLU A 184 15.66 11.53 1.18
C GLU A 184 16.83 11.24 0.26
N LYS A 185 17.34 12.24 -0.48
CA LYS A 185 18.55 12.09 -1.30
C LYS A 185 19.76 11.72 -0.45
N LYS A 186 19.96 12.40 0.68
CA LYS A 186 21.06 12.10 1.62
C LYS A 186 20.92 10.71 2.24
N ALA A 187 19.70 10.27 2.55
CA ALA A 187 19.43 8.94 3.07
C ALA A 187 19.75 7.86 2.01
N ARG A 188 19.37 8.08 0.74
CA ARG A 188 19.71 7.19 -0.37
C ARG A 188 21.23 7.07 -0.59
N GLU A 189 21.95 8.18 -0.57
CA GLU A 189 23.42 8.19 -0.70
C GLU A 189 24.10 7.44 0.46
N ARG A 190 23.61 7.61 1.69
CA ARG A 190 24.09 6.87 2.86
C ARG A 190 23.83 5.36 2.72
N ALA A 191 22.61 4.98 2.38
CA ALA A 191 22.23 3.58 2.17
C ALA A 191 23.06 2.93 1.04
N GLU A 192 23.36 3.66 -0.04
CA GLU A 192 24.22 3.16 -1.10
C GLU A 192 25.66 2.94 -0.64
N LYS A 193 26.20 3.84 0.20
CA LYS A 193 27.54 3.69 0.78
C LYS A 193 27.61 2.48 1.69
N GLU A 194 26.64 2.33 2.59
CA GLU A 194 26.51 1.18 3.49
C GLU A 194 26.36 -0.13 2.69
N ARG A 195 25.61 -0.13 1.58
CA ARG A 195 25.51 -1.26 0.64
C ARG A 195 26.88 -1.66 0.08
N LYS A 196 27.63 -0.69 -0.47
CA LYS A 196 28.95 -0.95 -1.07
C LYS A 196 29.95 -1.48 -0.03
N GLU A 197 29.84 -1.04 1.22
CA GLU A 197 30.69 -1.49 2.31
C GLU A 197 30.34 -2.92 2.75
N ARG A 198 29.05 -3.22 2.91
CA ARG A 198 28.56 -4.57 3.22
C ARG A 198 28.91 -5.58 2.13
N GLU A 199 28.79 -5.21 0.86
CA GLU A 199 29.16 -6.07 -0.27
C GLU A 199 30.67 -6.41 -0.27
N LYS A 200 31.53 -5.44 0.07
CA LYS A 200 32.97 -5.69 0.25
C LYS A 200 33.22 -6.67 1.40
N GLN A 201 32.49 -6.54 2.49
CA GLN A 201 32.63 -7.41 3.65
C GLN A 201 32.20 -8.84 3.36
N LEU A 202 31.05 -9.03 2.69
CA LEU A 202 30.58 -10.34 2.24
C LEU A 202 31.57 -11.03 1.30
N LYS A 203 32.16 -10.28 0.34
CA LYS A 203 33.19 -10.82 -0.56
C LYS A 203 34.45 -11.24 0.21
N LYS A 204 34.80 -10.55 1.30
CA LYS A 204 35.93 -10.93 2.16
C LYS A 204 35.63 -12.20 2.93
N GLU A 205 34.46 -12.28 3.57
CA GLU A 205 34.02 -13.46 4.33
C GLU A 205 33.90 -14.70 3.44
N GLN A 206 33.38 -14.56 2.22
CA GLN A 206 33.30 -15.67 1.26
C GLN A 206 34.69 -16.21 0.91
N LYS A 207 35.67 -15.34 0.66
CA LYS A 207 37.06 -15.75 0.41
C LYS A 207 37.70 -16.45 1.61
N GLU A 208 37.38 -16.01 2.83
CA GLU A 208 37.87 -16.66 4.05
C GLU A 208 37.25 -18.04 4.26
N ARG A 209 35.94 -18.20 4.03
CA ARG A 209 35.25 -19.50 4.07
C ARG A 209 35.81 -20.47 3.04
N GLU A 210 36.05 -20.03 1.81
CA GLU A 210 36.66 -20.87 0.76
C GLU A 210 38.07 -21.32 1.12
N LYS A 211 38.89 -20.45 1.74
CA LYS A 211 40.22 -20.81 2.23
C LYS A 211 40.14 -21.85 3.35
N GLN A 212 39.20 -21.69 4.28
CA GLN A 212 39.01 -22.64 5.37
C GLN A 212 38.55 -24.01 4.86
N ALA A 213 37.56 -24.04 3.96
CA ALA A 213 37.08 -25.28 3.34
C ALA A 213 38.19 -26.03 2.58
N LYS A 214 39.10 -25.31 1.91
CA LYS A 214 40.27 -25.91 1.24
C LYS A 214 41.24 -26.54 2.26
N LYS A 215 41.49 -25.89 3.40
CA LYS A 215 42.33 -26.43 4.48
C LYS A 215 41.71 -27.68 5.10
N ASP A 216 40.41 -27.66 5.38
CA ASP A 216 39.71 -28.79 5.99
C ASP A 216 39.70 -30.01 5.05
N LYS A 217 39.53 -29.78 3.74
CA LYS A 217 39.62 -30.84 2.72
C LYS A 217 41.02 -31.45 2.59
N GLN A 218 42.07 -30.66 2.75
CA GLN A 218 43.46 -31.17 2.78
C GLN A 218 43.73 -32.02 4.04
N LYS A 219 43.23 -31.57 5.20
CA LYS A 219 43.40 -32.28 6.47
C LYS A 219 42.65 -33.61 6.53
N SER A 220 41.45 -33.66 5.92
CA SER A 220 40.67 -34.90 5.77
C SER A 220 41.38 -35.93 4.89
N LYS A 221 42.00 -35.51 3.77
CA LYS A 221 42.75 -36.41 2.89
C LYS A 221 44.02 -37.00 3.52
N SER A 222 44.68 -36.29 4.43
CA SER A 222 45.84 -36.82 5.16
C SER A 222 45.48 -37.84 6.23
N LEU A 223 44.23 -37.84 6.72
CA LEU A 223 43.75 -38.76 7.76
C LEU A 223 43.18 -40.07 7.20
N SER A 224 42.77 -40.10 5.93
CA SER A 224 42.23 -41.29 5.26
C SER A 224 43.26 -42.09 4.46
N GLY A 225 44.55 -41.74 4.56
CA GLY A 225 45.66 -42.32 3.80
C GLY A 225 46.65 -43.15 4.64
N ILE A 226 46.27 -43.52 5.86
CA ILE A 226 46.95 -44.49 6.74
C ILE A 226 46.00 -45.67 6.89
#